data_AF-A0A091Q6Y7-F1
#
_entry.id   AF-A0A091Q6Y7-F1
#
_cell.length_a   1.000
_cell.length_b   1.000
_cell.length_c   1.000
_cell.angle_alpha   90.00
_cell.angle_beta   90.00
_cell.angle_gamma   90.00
#
_symmetry.space_group_name_H-M   'P 1'
#
loop_
_entity.id
_entity.type
_entity.pdbx_description
1 polymer ?
#
loop_
_entity_poly.entity_id
_entity_poly.type
_entity_poly.pdbx_seq_one_letter_code
_entity_poly.pdbx_strand_id
1 'polypeptide(L)' 'NGFKLKEGRLRLDIKKKFLTVRVARHWHRLPREAVDVPSLAVFKARLDGALSNLV' A
#
# COMPACT_ATOMS: atom_id res chain seq x y z
N ASN A 1 -16.84 1.21 -24.26
CA ASN A 1 -15.68 1.28 -23.34
C ASN A 1 -16.00 1.60 -21.87
N GLY A 2 -17.22 1.98 -21.48
CA GLY A 2 -17.56 2.30 -20.07
C GLY A 2 -17.73 1.10 -19.13
N PHE A 3 -18.04 -0.09 -19.65
CA PHE A 3 -18.23 -1.30 -18.83
C PHE A 3 -16.90 -1.84 -18.26
N LYS A 4 -15.83 -1.86 -19.08
CA LYS A 4 -14.47 -2.26 -18.66
C LYS A 4 -13.87 -1.34 -17.58
N LEU A 5 -14.23 -0.06 -17.56
CA LEU A 5 -13.79 0.89 -16.53
C LEU A 5 -14.47 0.63 -15.18
N LYS A 6 -15.76 0.27 -15.17
CA LYS A 6 -16.49 -0.11 -13.95
C LYS A 6 -15.97 -1.42 -13.37
N GLU A 7 -15.67 -2.40 -14.23
CA GLU A 7 -15.06 -3.67 -13.82
C GLU A 7 -13.62 -3.47 -13.30
N GLY A 8 -12.82 -2.62 -13.96
CA GLY A 8 -11.49 -2.24 -13.48
C GLY A 8 -11.52 -1.57 -12.11
N ARG A 9 -12.48 -0.67 -11.87
CA ARG A 9 -12.70 -0.02 -10.56
C ARG A 9 -13.09 -1.04 -9.49
N LEU A 10 -13.99 -1.97 -9.80
CA LEU A 10 -14.37 -3.04 -8.87
C LEU A 10 -13.16 -3.93 -8.51
N ARG A 11 -12.38 -4.35 -9.52
CA ARG A 11 -11.17 -5.15 -9.32
C ARG A 11 -10.12 -4.39 -8.51
N LEU A 12 -9.97 -3.08 -8.73
CA LEU A 12 -9.08 -2.23 -7.95
C LEU A 12 -9.56 -2.07 -6.51
N ASP A 13 -10.86 -1.87 -6.27
CA ASP A 13 -11.42 -1.73 -4.92
C ASP A 13 -11.26 -3.03 -4.10
N ILE A 14 -11.50 -4.19 -4.73
CA ILE A 14 -11.26 -5.51 -4.14
C ILE A 14 -9.78 -5.69 -3.81
N LYS A 15 -8.88 -5.39 -4.75
CA LYS A 15 -7.42 -5.47 -4.51
C LYS A 15 -6.99 -4.54 -3.37
N LYS A 16 -7.52 -3.31 -3.33
CA LYS A 16 -7.21 -2.33 -2.28
C LYS A 16 -7.64 -2.85 -0.90
N LYS A 17 -8.88 -3.33 -0.76
CA LYS A 17 -9.39 -3.93 0.49
C LYS A 17 -8.57 -5.15 0.91
N PHE A 18 -8.25 -6.04 -0.04
CA PHE A 18 -7.45 -7.23 0.24
C PHE A 18 -6.02 -6.90 0.67
N LEU A 19 -5.39 -5.92 0.01
CA LEU A 19 -4.07 -5.43 0.40
C LEU A 19 -4.10 -4.82 1.79
N THR A 20 -5.09 -4.00 2.13
CA THR A 20 -5.21 -3.42 3.48
C THR A 20 -5.32 -4.49 4.56
N VAL A 21 -6.15 -5.53 4.36
CA VAL A 21 -6.30 -6.62 5.34
C VAL A 21 -5.01 -7.45 5.44
N ARG A 22 -4.36 -7.76 4.32
CA ARG A 22 -3.10 -8.51 4.30
C ARG A 22 -1.97 -7.73 4.98
N VAL A 23 -1.86 -6.44 4.68
CA VAL A 23 -0.90 -5.53 5.28
C VAL A 23 -1.18 -5.43 6.78
N ALA A 24 -2.40 -5.14 7.23
CA ALA A 24 -2.72 -5.07 8.66
C ALA A 24 -2.37 -6.35 9.43
N ARG A 25 -2.68 -7.53 8.86
CA ARG A 25 -2.33 -8.83 9.45
C ARG A 25 -0.81 -9.06 9.47
N HIS A 26 -0.11 -8.65 8.43
CA HIS A 26 1.34 -8.78 8.36
C HIS A 26 2.04 -7.82 9.33
N TRP A 27 1.55 -6.60 9.46
CA TRP A 27 2.04 -5.59 10.40
C TRP A 27 1.91 -6.03 11.86
N HIS A 28 0.84 -6.74 12.24
CA HIS A 28 0.72 -7.33 13.58
C HIS A 28 1.69 -8.51 13.81
N ARG A 29 2.21 -9.12 12.75
CA ARG A 29 3.15 -10.25 12.81
C ARG A 29 4.61 -9.83 12.61
N LEU A 30 4.86 -8.61 12.16
CA LEU A 30 6.22 -8.07 12.06
C LEU A 30 6.69 -7.66 13.47
N PRO A 31 7.90 -8.07 13.89
CA PRO A 31 8.44 -7.64 15.18
C PRO A 31 8.54 -6.11 15.15
N ARG A 32 8.17 -5.46 16.26
CA ARG A 32 8.17 -4.00 16.37
C ARG A 32 9.58 -3.44 16.12
N GLU A 33 10.63 -4.21 16.38
CA GLU A 33 12.03 -3.94 16.02
C GLU A 33 12.34 -4.00 14.51
N ALA A 34 11.59 -4.73 13.66
CA ALA A 34 11.77 -4.62 12.21
C ALA A 34 11.18 -3.31 11.65
N VAL A 35 10.26 -2.72 12.42
CA VAL A 35 9.70 -1.39 12.23
C VAL A 35 10.46 -0.36 13.09
N ASP A 36 11.63 -0.72 13.64
CA ASP A 36 12.41 0.27 14.36
C ASP A 36 12.94 1.35 13.40
N VAL A 37 13.05 2.52 13.99
CA VAL A 37 13.01 3.88 13.43
C VAL A 37 13.72 4.13 12.08
N PRO A 38 14.83 3.47 11.68
CA PRO A 38 15.44 3.67 10.36
C PRO A 38 14.61 3.12 9.19
N SER A 39 14.00 1.94 9.32
CA SER A 39 13.32 1.28 8.20
C SER A 39 12.04 2.02 7.80
N LEU A 40 11.32 2.56 8.78
CA LEU A 40 10.11 3.34 8.57
C LEU A 40 10.40 4.71 7.96
N ALA A 41 11.45 5.39 8.41
CA ALA A 41 11.85 6.69 7.85
C ALA A 41 12.30 6.54 6.39
N VAL A 42 13.11 5.51 6.09
CA VAL A 42 13.54 5.21 4.72
C VAL A 42 12.34 4.78 3.85
N PHE A 43 11.41 4.00 4.40
CA PHE A 43 10.19 3.62 3.68
C PHE A 43 9.32 4.83 3.35
N LYS A 44 9.13 5.76 4.29
CA LYS A 44 8.41 7.02 4.06
C LYS A 44 9.11 7.89 3.01
N ALA A 45 10.43 8.05 3.06
CA ALA A 45 11.19 8.83 2.08
C ALA A 45 11.06 8.24 0.66
N ARG A 46 11.09 6.90 0.53
CA ARG A 46 10.88 6.24 -0.77
C ARG A 46 9.45 6.41 -1.29
N LEU A 47 8.46 6.37 -0.41
CA LEU A 47 7.07 6.62 -0.78
C LEU A 47 6.85 8.08 -1.21
N ASP A 48 7.40 9.02 -0.46
CA ASP A 48 7.30 10.45 -0.75
C ASP A 48 7.94 10.80 -2.10
N GLY A 49 9.15 10.28 -2.36
CA GLY A 49 9.80 10.41 -3.67
C GLY A 49 9.01 9.75 -4.80
N ALA A 50 8.39 8.59 -4.57
CA ALA A 50 7.57 7.93 -5.59
C ALA A 50 6.27 8.68 -5.88
N LEU A 51 5.63 9.27 -4.86
CA LEU A 51 4.40 10.06 -5.00
C LEU A 51 4.67 11.44 -5.61
N SER A 52 5.83 12.06 -5.33
CA SER A 52 6.25 13.31 -5.97
C SER A 52 6.48 13.16 -7.48
N ASN A 53 6.75 11.94 -7.97
CA ASN A 53 6.89 11.64 -9.39
C ASN A 53 5.56 11.36 -10.11
N LEU A 54 4.41 11.50 -9.41
CA LEU A 54 3.06 11.28 -9.97
C LEU A 54 2.35 12.59 -10.38
N VAL A 55 3.07 13.72 -10.44
CA VAL A 55 2.59 15.00 -11.04
C VAL A 55 2.75 15.00 -12.55
#